data_AF-A0A9D5M4N2-F1
#
_entry.id   AF-A0A9D5M4N2-F1
#
_cell.length_a   1.000
_cell.length_b   1.000
_cell.length_c   1.000
_cell.angle_alpha   90.00
_cell.angle_beta   90.00
_cell.angle_gamma   90.00
#
_symmetry.space_group_name_H-M   'P 1'
#
loop_
_entity.id
_entity.type
_entity.pdbx_description
1 polymer ?
#
loop_
_entity_poly.entity_id
_entity_poly.type
_entity_poly.pdbx_seq_one_letter_code
_entity_poly.pdbx_strand_id
1 'polypeptide(L)'
;MLQTYNLAGTVIYYDSDKKVIARYPSKSNLLLKGADNSLYFGMTSNSDVDKIFCKIFSVSNIKKIQDLKYDLSFCGEIVEVFININAEGQIQVRFNNDGTIGRILNKYEDAEHEKIDFTKMLLVVDFSHNEIRVKNPAIFKL
;
A
#
# COMPACT_ATOMS: atom_id res chain seq x y z
N MET A 1 8.43 -14.70 0.81
CA MET A 1 9.50 -13.71 1.07
C MET A 1 9.15 -12.54 0.19
N LEU A 2 9.17 -11.31 0.70
CA LEU A 2 8.79 -10.15 -0.11
C LEU A 2 9.86 -9.93 -1.17
N GLN A 3 9.43 -9.92 -2.43
CA GLN A 3 10.26 -9.51 -3.56
C GLN A 3 10.28 -7.99 -3.66
N THR A 4 11.33 -7.44 -4.27
CA THR A 4 11.48 -6.00 -4.50
C THR A 4 11.44 -5.68 -5.98
N TYR A 5 10.81 -4.57 -6.33
CA TYR A 5 10.91 -3.99 -7.67
C TYR A 5 11.21 -2.50 -7.57
N ASN A 6 12.23 -2.06 -8.31
CA ASN A 6 12.71 -0.67 -8.28
C ASN A 6 12.03 0.12 -9.40
N LEU A 7 11.09 0.98 -9.02
CA LEU A 7 10.61 2.06 -9.87
C LEU A 7 11.61 3.21 -9.78
N ALA A 8 11.79 4.00 -10.83
CA ALA A 8 12.66 5.17 -10.80
C ALA A 8 12.28 6.09 -9.61
N GLY A 9 13.06 6.05 -8.54
CA GLY A 9 12.83 6.81 -7.30
C GLY A 9 11.88 6.19 -6.27
N THR A 10 11.38 4.96 -6.44
CA THR A 10 10.54 4.29 -5.42
C THR A 10 10.71 2.77 -5.46
N VAL A 11 10.91 2.15 -4.30
CA VAL A 11 10.94 0.68 -4.18
C VAL A 11 9.55 0.18 -3.78
N ILE A 12 9.03 -0.79 -4.53
CA ILE A 12 7.84 -1.55 -4.15
C ILE A 12 8.28 -2.92 -3.64
N TYR A 13 7.59 -3.40 -2.62
CA TYR A 13 7.77 -4.72 -2.03
C TYR A 13 6.49 -5.51 -2.28
N TYR A 14 6.60 -6.77 -2.67
CA TYR A 14 5.41 -7.56 -3.00
C TYR A 14 5.62 -9.05 -2.80
N ASP A 15 4.54 -9.77 -2.55
CA ASP A 15 4.47 -11.22 -2.62
C ASP A 15 3.19 -11.56 -3.39
N SER A 16 3.33 -11.81 -4.68
CA SER A 16 2.18 -11.99 -5.57
C SER A 16 1.38 -13.25 -5.26
N ASP A 17 2.02 -14.28 -4.71
CA ASP A 17 1.35 -15.53 -4.34
C ASP A 17 0.52 -15.35 -3.06
N LYS A 18 1.03 -14.55 -2.12
CA LYS A 18 0.30 -14.18 -0.89
C LYS A 18 -0.62 -12.97 -1.05
N LYS A 19 -0.67 -12.38 -2.24
CA LYS A 19 -1.45 -11.16 -2.54
C LYS A 19 -1.10 -10.00 -1.60
N VAL A 20 0.20 -9.76 -1.42
CA VAL A 20 0.73 -8.69 -0.56
C VAL A 20 1.46 -7.65 -1.40
N ILE A 21 1.25 -6.37 -1.08
CA ILE A 21 2.07 -5.26 -1.55
C ILE A 21 2.46 -4.36 -0.39
N ALA A 22 3.59 -3.71 -0.50
CA ALA A 22 4.04 -2.74 0.48
C ALA A 22 4.95 -1.70 -0.16
N ARG A 23 4.97 -0.52 0.46
CA ARG A 23 5.99 0.50 0.21
C ARG A 23 6.09 1.40 1.43
N TYR A 24 7.17 2.18 1.48
CA TYR A 24 7.23 3.29 2.42
C TYR A 24 6.18 4.35 2.05
N PRO A 25 5.44 4.89 3.02
CA PRO A 25 4.63 6.08 2.80
C PRO A 25 5.54 7.26 2.45
N SER A 26 5.10 8.09 1.53
CA SER A 26 5.81 9.33 1.19
C SER A 26 5.50 10.42 2.21
N LYS A 27 6.27 11.52 2.19
CA LYS A 27 6.01 12.68 3.06
C LYS A 27 4.61 13.27 2.87
N SER A 28 4.06 13.25 1.64
CA SER A 28 2.70 13.75 1.39
C SER A 28 1.62 12.86 2.00
N ASN A 29 1.89 11.56 2.14
CA ASN A 29 0.95 10.62 2.77
C ASN A 29 0.84 10.85 4.29
N LEU A 30 1.89 11.39 4.91
CA LEU A 30 1.99 11.60 6.36
C LEU A 30 1.47 12.96 6.82
N LEU A 31 0.96 13.81 5.92
CA LEU A 31 0.38 15.09 6.30
C LEU A 31 -0.94 14.88 7.05
N LEU A 32 -1.21 15.75 8.04
CA LEU A 32 -2.48 15.76 8.77
C LEU A 32 -3.61 16.46 8.00
N LYS A 33 -3.27 17.39 7.10
CA LYS A 33 -4.21 18.17 6.27
C LYS A 33 -3.73 18.18 4.82
N GLY A 34 -4.65 17.99 3.88
CA GLY A 34 -4.31 17.94 2.44
C GLY A 34 -3.40 16.78 2.07
N ALA A 35 -3.39 15.71 2.87
CA ALA A 35 -2.55 14.56 2.61
C ALA A 35 -3.01 13.80 1.37
N ASP A 36 -2.04 13.19 0.72
CA ASP A 36 -2.30 12.21 -0.32
C ASP A 36 -2.70 10.88 0.33
N ASN A 37 -3.90 10.41 0.02
CA ASN A 37 -4.42 9.15 0.55
C ASN A 37 -4.10 7.96 -0.33
N SER A 38 -3.24 8.13 -1.33
CA SER A 38 -2.89 7.12 -2.29
C SER A 38 -1.42 6.71 -2.16
N LEU A 39 -1.18 5.42 -2.19
CA LEU A 39 0.13 4.84 -2.42
C LEU A 39 0.24 4.46 -3.90
N TYR A 40 1.23 5.00 -4.60
CA TYR A 40 1.44 4.72 -6.02
C TYR A 40 2.42 3.57 -6.26
N PHE A 41 2.15 2.70 -7.24
CA PHE A 41 2.96 1.48 -7.44
C PHE A 41 3.50 1.33 -8.87
N GLY A 42 3.54 2.44 -9.62
CA GLY A 42 4.07 2.49 -10.97
C GLY A 42 2.99 2.73 -12.01
N MET A 43 3.40 2.69 -13.28
CA MET A 43 2.54 2.96 -14.42
C MET A 43 2.08 1.64 -15.04
N THR A 44 0.81 1.59 -15.43
CA THR A 44 0.34 0.64 -16.44
C THR A 44 1.16 0.83 -17.72
N SER A 45 1.36 -0.23 -18.52
CA SER A 45 2.33 -0.33 -19.63
C SER A 45 3.78 -0.65 -19.24
N ASN A 46 4.13 -0.59 -17.95
CA ASN A 46 5.32 -1.27 -17.47
C ASN A 46 5.01 -2.77 -17.32
N SER A 47 5.58 -3.61 -18.18
CA SER A 47 5.24 -5.03 -18.26
C SER A 47 5.46 -5.81 -16.96
N ASP A 48 6.43 -5.40 -16.15
CA ASP A 48 6.72 -6.09 -14.89
C ASP A 48 5.75 -5.67 -13.79
N VAL A 49 5.45 -4.37 -13.70
CA VAL A 49 4.39 -3.86 -12.82
C VAL A 49 3.04 -4.50 -13.17
N ASP A 50 2.69 -4.54 -14.45
CA ASP A 50 1.44 -5.14 -14.92
C ASP A 50 1.37 -6.62 -14.51
N LYS A 51 2.45 -7.39 -14.68
CA LYS A 51 2.50 -8.81 -14.25
C LYS A 51 2.35 -8.97 -12.74
N ILE A 52 3.02 -8.14 -11.95
CA ILE A 52 2.95 -8.16 -10.47
C ILE A 52 1.49 -7.99 -10.03
N PHE A 53 0.85 -6.92 -10.52
CA PHE A 53 -0.52 -6.58 -10.14
C PHE A 53 -1.55 -7.57 -10.71
N CYS A 54 -1.41 -8.02 -11.95
CA CYS A 54 -2.25 -9.06 -12.52
C CYS A 54 -2.21 -10.34 -11.67
N LYS A 55 -1.01 -10.74 -11.20
CA LYS A 55 -0.85 -11.94 -10.37
C LYS A 55 -1.47 -11.76 -8.98
N ILE A 56 -1.20 -10.64 -8.29
CA ILE A 56 -1.78 -10.33 -6.97
C ILE A 56 -3.31 -10.40 -7.01
N PHE A 57 -3.93 -9.79 -8.02
CA PHE A 57 -5.38 -9.72 -8.13
C PHE A 57 -5.99 -10.87 -8.93
N SER A 58 -5.17 -11.83 -9.39
CA SER A 58 -5.61 -13.01 -10.15
C SER A 58 -6.43 -12.63 -11.40
N VAL A 59 -6.02 -11.56 -12.09
CA VAL A 59 -6.65 -11.06 -13.32
C VAL A 59 -5.74 -11.25 -14.53
N SER A 60 -6.33 -11.46 -15.70
CA SER A 60 -5.58 -11.62 -16.96
C SER A 60 -5.21 -10.31 -17.65
N ASN A 61 -5.77 -9.19 -17.19
CA ASN A 61 -5.59 -7.87 -17.81
C ASN A 61 -5.53 -6.83 -16.70
N ILE A 62 -4.50 -5.96 -16.74
CA ILE A 62 -4.28 -4.95 -15.71
C ILE A 62 -5.47 -4.00 -15.55
N LYS A 63 -6.21 -3.71 -16.61
CA LYS A 63 -7.41 -2.84 -16.54
C LYS A 63 -8.51 -3.41 -15.63
N LYS A 64 -8.49 -4.72 -15.32
CA LYS A 64 -9.46 -5.35 -14.42
C LYS A 64 -9.20 -5.07 -12.93
N ILE A 65 -8.07 -4.46 -12.57
CA ILE A 65 -7.84 -4.03 -11.18
C ILE A 65 -8.55 -2.71 -10.85
N GLN A 66 -9.10 -2.04 -11.87
CA GLN A 66 -9.80 -0.78 -11.74
C GLN A 66 -10.99 -0.91 -10.78
N ASP A 67 -11.06 0.00 -9.81
CA ASP A 67 -12.14 0.12 -8.83
C ASP A 67 -12.36 -1.14 -7.96
N LEU A 68 -11.34 -1.99 -7.81
CA LEU A 68 -11.40 -3.06 -6.81
C LEU A 68 -11.43 -2.45 -5.41
N LYS A 69 -12.35 -2.92 -4.57
CA LYS A 69 -12.58 -2.44 -3.22
C LYS A 69 -12.31 -3.56 -2.21
N TYR A 70 -11.65 -3.21 -1.11
CA TYR A 70 -11.38 -4.09 0.02
C TYR A 70 -11.68 -3.38 1.33
N ASP A 71 -12.27 -4.09 2.27
CA ASP A 71 -12.40 -3.65 3.66
C ASP A 71 -11.33 -4.38 4.47
N LEU A 72 -10.30 -3.65 4.91
CA LEU A 72 -9.11 -4.20 5.56
C LEU A 72 -9.06 -3.81 7.04
N SER A 73 -8.61 -4.72 7.90
CA SER A 73 -8.41 -4.41 9.31
C SER A 73 -7.07 -3.69 9.55
N PHE A 74 -7.09 -2.66 10.40
CA PHE A 74 -5.89 -2.00 10.93
C PHE A 74 -6.14 -1.50 12.35
N CYS A 75 -5.32 -1.89 13.32
CA CYS A 75 -5.45 -1.49 14.73
C CYS A 75 -6.88 -1.62 15.30
N GLY A 76 -7.59 -2.69 14.94
CA GLY A 76 -8.97 -2.94 15.41
C GLY A 76 -10.05 -2.16 14.65
N GLU A 77 -9.70 -1.36 13.65
CA GLU A 77 -10.65 -0.63 12.79
C GLU A 77 -10.73 -1.24 11.40
N ILE A 78 -11.83 -0.95 10.70
CA ILE A 78 -11.98 -1.24 9.28
C ILE A 78 -11.54 -0.03 8.47
N VAL A 79 -10.69 -0.27 7.48
CA VAL A 79 -10.17 0.70 6.52
C VAL A 79 -10.58 0.26 5.13
N GLU A 80 -11.41 1.07 4.47
CA GLU A 80 -11.78 0.85 3.07
C GLU A 80 -10.59 1.24 2.17
N VAL A 81 -10.19 0.33 1.29
CA VAL A 81 -9.05 0.48 0.37
C VAL A 81 -9.49 0.18 -1.05
N PHE A 82 -9.17 1.09 -1.97
CA PHE A 82 -9.42 0.93 -3.39
C PHE A 82 -8.13 0.73 -4.17
N ILE A 83 -8.19 -0.15 -5.15
CA ILE A 83 -7.18 -0.28 -6.20
C ILE A 83 -7.74 0.41 -7.44
N ASN A 84 -6.96 1.30 -8.01
CA ASN A 84 -7.43 2.13 -9.10
C ASN A 84 -6.25 2.46 -10.04
N ILE A 85 -6.55 2.76 -11.30
CA ILE A 85 -5.61 3.28 -12.29
C ILE A 85 -6.06 4.72 -12.58
N ASN A 86 -5.23 5.71 -12.24
CA ASN A 86 -5.59 7.11 -12.48
C ASN A 86 -5.60 7.44 -13.99
N ALA A 87 -6.04 8.65 -14.35
CA ALA A 87 -6.13 9.09 -15.74
C ALA A 87 -4.78 9.06 -16.50
N GLU A 88 -3.67 9.15 -15.79
CA GLU A 88 -2.32 9.07 -16.34
C GLU A 88 -1.84 7.61 -16.51
N GLY A 89 -2.63 6.64 -16.05
CA GLY A 89 -2.28 5.23 -16.09
C GLY A 89 -1.50 4.76 -14.86
N GLN A 90 -1.39 5.56 -13.80
CA GLN A 90 -0.67 5.19 -12.57
C GLN A 90 -1.53 4.30 -11.67
N ILE A 91 -0.96 3.17 -11.23
CA ILE A 91 -1.60 2.27 -10.29
C ILE A 91 -1.51 2.85 -8.88
N GLN A 92 -2.67 2.99 -8.24
CA GLN A 92 -2.81 3.54 -6.90
C GLN A 92 -3.58 2.61 -5.97
N VAL A 93 -3.12 2.53 -4.73
CA VAL A 93 -3.85 1.95 -3.61
C VAL A 93 -4.30 3.12 -2.73
N ARG A 94 -5.58 3.44 -2.81
CA ARG A 94 -6.19 4.58 -2.11
C ARG A 94 -6.86 4.11 -0.83
N PHE A 95 -6.57 4.78 0.26
CA PHE A 95 -7.17 4.54 1.57
C PHE A 95 -8.32 5.54 1.76
N ASN A 96 -9.53 5.03 1.97
CA ASN A 96 -10.76 5.81 2.04
C ASN A 96 -11.41 5.58 3.41
N ASN A 97 -10.86 6.19 4.45
CA ASN A 97 -11.49 6.18 5.77
C ASN A 97 -11.66 7.62 6.26
N ASP A 98 -12.19 7.81 7.47
CA ASP A 98 -12.38 9.10 8.17
C ASP A 98 -11.09 9.96 8.34
N GLY A 99 -9.97 9.55 7.75
CA GLY A 99 -8.74 10.32 7.68
C GLY A 99 -7.70 9.67 6.80
N THR A 100 -6.67 10.46 6.53
CA THR A 100 -5.57 10.15 5.63
C THR A 100 -4.74 8.95 6.09
N ILE A 101 -3.82 8.48 5.24
CA ILE A 101 -2.82 7.47 5.65
C ILE A 101 -2.12 7.91 6.94
N GLY A 102 -1.74 9.19 7.06
CA GLY A 102 -1.19 9.76 8.28
C GLY A 102 -2.08 9.60 9.52
N ARG A 103 -3.40 9.79 9.40
CA ARG A 103 -4.32 9.58 10.54
C ARG A 103 -4.38 8.13 10.98
N ILE A 104 -4.39 7.20 10.02
CA ILE A 104 -4.40 5.76 10.32
C ILE A 104 -3.10 5.39 11.04
N LEU A 105 -1.96 5.87 10.57
CA LEU A 105 -0.65 5.62 11.18
C LEU A 105 -0.50 6.25 12.58
N ASN A 106 -1.06 7.43 12.84
CA ASN A 106 -1.04 8.00 14.19
C ASN A 106 -1.74 7.09 15.22
N LYS A 107 -2.83 6.40 14.83
CA LYS A 107 -3.49 5.43 15.72
C LYS A 107 -2.59 4.26 16.08
N TYR A 108 -1.68 3.89 15.18
CA TYR A 108 -0.67 2.86 15.44
C TYR A 108 0.35 3.36 16.48
N GLU A 109 0.82 4.61 16.40
CA GLU A 109 1.67 5.20 17.44
C GLU A 109 0.98 5.23 18.80
N ASP A 110 -0.30 5.61 18.83
CA ASP A 110 -1.09 5.65 20.07
C ASP A 110 -1.23 4.26 20.71
N ALA A 111 -1.41 3.22 19.89
CA ALA A 111 -1.52 1.83 20.34
C ALA A 111 -0.19 1.23 20.81
N GLU A 112 0.92 1.58 20.15
CA GLU A 112 2.27 1.13 20.53
C GLU A 112 2.88 1.97 21.67
N HIS A 113 2.23 3.10 22.03
CA HIS A 113 2.75 4.08 22.99
C HIS A 113 4.16 4.60 22.65
N GLU A 114 4.48 4.69 21.36
CA GLU A 114 5.78 5.09 20.85
C GLU A 114 5.65 6.03 19.64
N LYS A 115 6.55 7.02 19.55
CA LYS A 115 6.69 7.85 18.35
C LYS A 115 7.51 7.13 17.29
N ILE A 116 6.96 6.98 16.09
CA ILE A 116 7.50 6.16 15.02
C ILE A 116 7.75 7.02 13.78
N ASP A 117 8.97 6.94 13.25
CA ASP A 117 9.30 7.53 11.95
C ASP A 117 8.76 6.64 10.82
N PHE A 118 7.50 6.86 10.42
CA PHE A 118 6.85 6.08 9.37
C PHE A 118 7.52 6.19 7.99
N THR A 119 8.39 7.18 7.75
CA THR A 119 9.17 7.24 6.50
C THR A 119 10.16 6.09 6.38
N LYS A 120 10.46 5.41 7.50
CA LYS A 120 11.35 4.24 7.59
C LYS A 120 10.58 2.93 7.80
N MET A 121 9.25 2.97 7.76
CA MET A 121 8.40 1.81 7.98
C MET A 121 7.68 1.45 6.69
N LEU A 122 7.55 0.15 6.42
CA LEU A 122 6.74 -0.34 5.32
C LEU A 122 5.27 -0.37 5.75
N LEU A 123 4.41 0.29 4.97
CA LEU A 123 2.97 0.06 5.04
C LEU A 123 2.64 -1.14 4.13
N VAL A 124 2.26 -2.25 4.76
CA VAL A 124 1.97 -3.52 4.11
C VAL A 124 0.47 -3.68 3.97
N VAL A 125 0.00 -3.95 2.76
CA VAL A 125 -1.40 -4.24 2.44
C VAL A 125 -1.49 -5.71 2.04
N ASP A 126 -2.21 -6.50 2.84
CA ASP A 126 -2.38 -7.94 2.65
C ASP A 126 -3.83 -8.24 2.24
N PHE A 127 -4.05 -8.43 0.94
CA PHE A 127 -5.38 -8.67 0.38
C PHE A 127 -5.87 -10.10 0.65
N SER A 128 -4.99 -11.03 1.03
CA SER A 128 -5.40 -12.41 1.34
C SER A 128 -5.93 -12.53 2.76
N HIS A 129 -5.38 -11.77 3.71
CA HIS A 129 -5.79 -11.77 5.12
C HIS A 129 -6.69 -10.58 5.49
N ASN A 130 -7.00 -9.71 4.52
CA ASN A 130 -7.78 -8.49 4.71
C ASN A 130 -7.21 -7.60 5.84
N GLU A 131 -5.89 -7.36 5.83
CA GLU A 131 -5.22 -6.58 6.87
C GLU A 131 -4.20 -5.58 6.31
N ILE A 132 -3.99 -4.51 7.06
CA ILE A 132 -2.88 -3.58 6.88
C ILE A 132 -1.91 -3.78 8.05
N ARG A 133 -0.60 -3.70 7.80
CA ARG A 133 0.43 -3.84 8.83
C ARG A 133 1.52 -2.80 8.65
N VAL A 134 2.13 -2.39 9.76
CA VAL A 134 3.37 -1.60 9.76
C VAL A 134 4.53 -2.56 10.03
N LYS A 135 5.56 -2.55 9.19
CA LYS A 135 6.76 -3.38 9.39
C LYS A 135 8.03 -2.56 9.36
N ASN A 136 8.92 -2.81 10.32
CA ASN A 136 10.28 -2.30 10.31
C ASN A 136 11.19 -3.21 9.46
N PRO A 137 11.67 -2.76 8.30
CA PRO A 137 12.54 -3.55 7.43
C PRO A 137 13.96 -3.74 7.98
N ALA A 138 14.36 -3.02 9.04
CA ALA A 138 15.63 -3.28 9.73
C ALA A 138 15.55 -4.51 10.67
N ILE A 139 14.34 -4.83 11.14
CA ILE A 139 14.09 -5.96 12.05
C ILE A 139 13.72 -7.22 11.25
N PHE A 140 12.93 -7.04 10.18
CA PHE A 140 12.66 -8.09 9.21
C PHE A 140 13.79 -8.13 8.19
N LYS A 141 14.66 -9.16 8.24
CA LYS A 141 15.45 -9.52 7.06
C LYS A 141 14.47 -9.84 5.93
N LEU A 142 14.24 -8.86 5.05
CA LEU A 142 13.50 -9.04 3.80
C LEU A 142 14.21 -10.04 2.91
#